data_AF-A0A1F6I9Q1-F1
#
_entry.id   AF-A0A1F6I9Q1-F1
#
_cell.length_a   1.000
_cell.length_b   1.000
_cell.length_c   1.000
_cell.angle_alpha   90.00
_cell.angle_beta   90.00
_cell.angle_gamma   90.00
#
_symmetry.space_group_name_H-M   'P 1'
#
loop_
_entity.id
_entity.type
_entity.pdbx_description
1 polymer ?
#
loop_
_entity_poly.entity_id
_entity_poly.type
_entity_poly.pdbx_seq_one_letter_code
_entity_poly.pdbx_strand_id
1 'polypeptide(L)'
;MTEGQPRKISPDRARPTGRLVVALDRFNAPLEARTSIARRAGPLSGTLLPVSRIENIIEQSMEHNSGLPNWDRVQEDVASVVSGIYRKFRRVK
;
A
#
# COMPACT_ATOMS: atom_id res chain seq x y z
N MET A 1 -36.12 1.72 30.90
CA MET A 1 -34.82 1.03 30.76
C MET A 1 -34.43 1.18 29.30
N THR A 2 -33.50 2.07 29.00
CA THR A 2 -33.20 2.49 27.62
C THR A 2 -31.74 2.18 27.34
N GLU A 3 -31.48 0.98 26.84
CA GLU A 3 -30.18 0.51 26.35
C GLU A 3 -30.45 -0.24 25.04
N GLY A 4 -29.79 -0.03 23.91
CA GLY A 4 -28.79 0.95 23.54
C GLY A 4 -28.85 1.04 22.01
N GLN A 5 -28.67 2.25 21.47
CA GLN A 5 -28.66 2.50 20.03
C GLN A 5 -27.78 1.49 19.27
N PRO A 6 -28.19 1.03 18.07
CA PRO A 6 -27.30 0.30 17.19
C PRO A 6 -26.07 1.17 16.93
N ARG A 7 -24.88 0.64 17.22
CA ARG A 7 -23.62 1.33 17.02
C ARG A 7 -23.56 1.81 15.56
N LYS A 8 -23.78 3.10 15.36
CA LYS A 8 -23.50 3.78 14.09
C LYS A 8 -22.04 3.49 13.76
N ILE A 9 -21.81 2.61 12.81
CA ILE A 9 -20.52 2.49 12.12
C ILE A 9 -20.38 3.79 11.33
N SER A 10 -19.74 4.78 11.92
CA SER A 10 -19.43 6.04 11.26
C SER A 10 -18.71 5.76 9.93
N PRO A 11 -19.19 6.27 8.78
CA PRO A 11 -18.57 6.03 7.48
C PRO A 11 -17.36 6.96 7.22
N ASP A 12 -16.63 7.38 8.26
CA ASP A 12 -15.71 8.54 8.15
C ASP A 12 -14.40 8.34 8.94
N ARG A 13 -13.69 7.27 8.58
CA ARG A 13 -12.22 7.23 8.63
C ARG A 13 -11.81 6.72 7.28
N ALA A 14 -11.28 7.59 6.41
CA ALA A 14 -10.68 7.18 5.15
C ALA A 14 -9.83 5.93 5.39
N ARG A 15 -10.30 4.74 4.98
CA ARG A 15 -9.55 3.49 5.11
C ARG A 15 -8.31 3.69 4.26
N PRO A 16 -7.11 3.91 4.82
CA PRO A 16 -5.97 4.44 4.07
C PRO A 16 -5.33 3.38 3.15
N THR A 17 -6.08 2.44 2.58
CA THR A 17 -5.44 1.18 2.17
C THR A 17 -6.32 0.20 1.43
N GLY A 18 -7.66 0.35 1.39
CA GLY A 18 -8.54 -0.73 0.91
C GLY A 18 -8.13 -1.30 -0.46
N ARG A 19 -7.90 -0.43 -1.45
CA ARG A 19 -7.47 -0.85 -2.80
C ARG A 19 -6.03 -1.37 -2.83
N LEU A 20 -5.11 -0.75 -2.08
CA LEU A 20 -3.71 -1.18 -1.99
C LEU A 20 -3.60 -2.56 -1.32
N VAL A 21 -4.32 -2.79 -0.24
CA VAL A 21 -4.36 -4.07 0.47
C VAL A 21 -4.99 -5.14 -0.40
N VAL A 22 -6.09 -4.83 -1.11
CA VAL A 22 -6.69 -5.76 -2.08
C VAL A 22 -5.68 -6.12 -3.18
N ALA A 23 -4.90 -5.16 -3.69
CA ALA A 23 -3.85 -5.46 -4.67
C ALA A 23 -2.78 -6.39 -4.07
N LEU A 24 -2.27 -6.08 -2.88
CA LEU A 24 -1.28 -6.91 -2.20
C LEU A 24 -1.79 -8.33 -1.91
N ASP A 25 -3.06 -8.46 -1.55
CA ASP A 25 -3.72 -9.75 -1.30
C ASP A 25 -3.83 -10.58 -2.59
N ARG A 26 -4.12 -9.96 -3.76
CA ARG A 26 -4.14 -10.66 -5.06
C ARG A 26 -2.81 -11.32 -5.41
N PHE A 27 -1.70 -10.70 -5.01
CA PHE A 27 -0.36 -11.23 -5.23
C PHE A 27 0.13 -12.14 -4.09
N ASN A 28 -0.74 -12.48 -3.13
CA ASN A 28 -0.40 -13.29 -1.95
C ASN A 28 0.75 -12.69 -1.11
N ALA A 29 0.73 -11.37 -0.91
CA ALA A 29 1.76 -10.69 -0.11
C ALA A 29 1.83 -11.23 1.33
N PRO A 30 3.02 -11.59 1.83
CA PRO A 30 3.20 -11.97 3.23
C PRO A 30 2.86 -10.79 4.13
N LEU A 31 2.43 -11.09 5.35
CA LEU A 31 1.92 -10.09 6.30
C LEU A 31 2.92 -8.96 6.55
N GLU A 32 4.22 -9.28 6.61
CA GLU A 32 5.29 -8.30 6.82
C GLU A 32 5.38 -7.32 5.65
N ALA A 33 5.49 -7.82 4.41
CA ALA A 33 5.52 -6.98 3.21
C ALA A 33 4.26 -6.13 3.10
N ARG A 34 3.10 -6.72 3.38
CA ARG A 34 1.81 -6.02 3.36
C ARG A 34 1.78 -4.86 4.36
N THR A 35 2.21 -5.10 5.59
CA THR A 35 2.26 -4.09 6.66
C THR A 35 3.27 -3.00 6.35
N SER A 36 4.43 -3.36 5.82
CA SER A 36 5.49 -2.44 5.43
C SER A 36 5.06 -1.52 4.28
N ILE A 37 4.53 -2.09 3.19
CA ILE A 37 4.06 -1.36 2.02
C ILE A 37 2.86 -0.49 2.38
N ALA A 38 1.86 -1.02 3.08
CA ALA A 38 0.69 -0.26 3.53
C ALA A 38 1.07 0.96 4.37
N ARG A 39 2.01 0.81 5.30
CA ARG A 39 2.47 1.90 6.17
C ARG A 39 3.20 3.01 5.39
N ARG A 40 4.00 2.66 4.38
CA ARG A 40 4.80 3.60 3.59
C ARG A 40 3.99 4.27 2.48
N ALA A 41 3.28 3.47 1.70
CA ALA A 41 2.58 3.90 0.49
C ALA A 41 1.11 4.24 0.74
N GLY A 42 0.48 3.71 1.79
CA GLY A 42 -0.94 3.91 2.10
C GLY A 42 -1.37 5.38 2.14
N PRO A 43 -0.67 6.27 2.86
CA PRO A 43 -1.00 7.71 2.89
C PRO A 43 -0.91 8.42 1.53
N LEU A 44 -0.10 7.89 0.62
CA LEU A 44 0.08 8.41 -0.74
C LEU A 44 -0.84 7.72 -1.76
N SER A 45 -1.41 6.57 -1.38
CA SER A 45 -2.16 5.71 -2.28
C SER A 45 -3.45 6.38 -2.71
N GLY A 46 -3.66 6.51 -4.02
CA GLY A 46 -4.86 7.13 -4.60
C GLY A 46 -4.83 8.65 -4.71
N THR A 47 -3.76 9.32 -4.25
CA THR A 47 -3.53 10.76 -4.46
C THR A 47 -2.26 10.99 -5.25
N LEU A 48 -1.11 10.58 -4.70
CA LEU A 48 0.22 10.84 -5.23
C LEU A 48 0.92 9.58 -5.74
N LEU A 49 0.42 8.41 -5.35
CA LEU A 49 0.93 7.11 -5.73
C LEU A 49 -0.22 6.22 -6.19
N PRO A 50 -0.40 6.02 -7.51
CA PRO A 50 -1.41 5.10 -8.04
C PRO A 50 -1.15 3.67 -7.55
N VAL A 51 -2.20 2.91 -7.23
CA VAL A 51 -2.07 1.49 -6.84
C VAL A 51 -1.43 0.66 -7.96
N SER A 52 -1.74 0.96 -9.23
CA SER A 52 -1.12 0.32 -10.39
C SER A 52 0.40 0.48 -10.43
N ARG A 53 0.95 1.55 -9.84
CA ARG A 53 2.40 1.70 -9.75
C ARG A 53 3.00 0.66 -8.80
N ILE A 54 2.29 0.29 -7.74
CA ILE A 54 2.71 -0.77 -6.81
C ILE A 54 2.56 -2.14 -7.46
N GLU A 55 1.45 -2.38 -8.17
CA GLU A 55 1.24 -3.63 -8.93
C GLU A 55 2.39 -3.85 -9.94
N ASN A 56 2.78 -2.82 -10.69
CA ASN A 56 3.91 -2.90 -11.61
C ASN A 56 5.25 -3.22 -10.90
N ILE A 57 5.48 -2.69 -9.69
CA ILE A 57 6.69 -3.01 -8.92
C ILE A 57 6.68 -4.49 -8.53
N ILE A 58 5.53 -5.01 -8.09
CA ILE A 58 5.36 -6.42 -7.75
C ILE A 58 5.64 -7.30 -8.97
N GLU A 59 5.03 -6.99 -10.11
CA GLU A 59 5.23 -7.73 -11.36
C GLU A 59 6.70 -7.69 -11.85
N GLN A 60 7.38 -6.56 -11.72
CA GLN A 60 8.80 -6.42 -12.08
C GLN A 60 9.75 -7.16 -11.12
N SER A 61 9.28 -7.47 -9.92
CA SER A 61 10.05 -8.21 -8.91
C SER A 61 9.89 -9.73 -8.98
N MET A 62 9.09 -10.23 -9.93
CA MET A 62 8.81 -11.66 -10.07
C MET A 62 10.10 -12.44 -10.34
N GLU A 63 10.35 -13.46 -9.52
CA GLU A 63 11.50 -14.32 -9.71
C GLU A 63 11.22 -15.35 -10.81
N HIS A 64 12.12 -15.42 -11.80
CA HIS A 64 11.97 -16.31 -12.95
C HIS A 64 11.83 -17.81 -12.58
N ASN A 65 12.32 -18.21 -11.41
CA ASN A 65 12.33 -19.62 -10.99
C ASN A 65 11.13 -20.00 -10.13
N SER A 66 10.57 -19.07 -9.34
CA SER A 66 9.48 -19.37 -8.40
C SER A 66 8.12 -18.89 -8.91
N GLY A 67 8.10 -17.95 -9.85
CA GLY A 67 6.86 -17.28 -10.27
C GLY A 67 6.21 -16.50 -9.13
N LEU A 68 6.98 -16.16 -8.09
CA LEU A 68 6.54 -15.36 -6.95
C LEU A 68 7.30 -14.03 -6.93
N PRO A 69 6.69 -12.95 -6.41
CA PRO A 69 7.37 -11.68 -6.22
C PRO A 69 8.50 -11.80 -5.19
N ASN A 70 9.65 -11.20 -5.47
CA ASN A 70 10.68 -10.98 -4.46
C ASN A 70 10.24 -9.82 -3.53
N TRP A 71 9.60 -10.17 -2.41
CA TRP A 71 8.98 -9.19 -1.51
C TRP A 71 9.96 -8.24 -0.83
N ASP A 72 11.22 -8.63 -0.64
CA ASP A 72 12.24 -7.72 -0.12
C ASP A 72 12.55 -6.63 -1.13
N ARG A 73 12.76 -7.00 -2.39
CA ARG A 73 12.94 -6.06 -3.50
C ARG A 73 11.72 -5.16 -3.69
N VAL A 74 10.50 -5.70 -3.62
CA VAL A 74 9.27 -4.89 -3.69
C VAL A 74 9.27 -3.83 -2.61
N GLN A 75 9.59 -4.19 -1.36
CA GLN A 75 9.59 -3.25 -0.25
C GLN A 75 10.62 -2.13 -0.42
N GLU A 76 11.80 -2.45 -0.96
CA GLU A 76 12.85 -1.47 -1.28
C GLU A 76 12.43 -0.53 -2.41
N ASP A 77 11.92 -1.07 -3.52
CA ASP A 77 11.48 -0.29 -4.67
C ASP A 77 10.32 0.64 -4.31
N VAL A 78 9.34 0.16 -3.53
CA VAL A 78 8.26 0.99 -2.98
C VAL A 78 8.84 2.10 -2.09
N ALA A 79 9.81 1.79 -1.22
CA ALA A 79 10.44 2.80 -0.36
C ALA A 79 11.14 3.88 -1.17
N SER A 80 11.84 3.49 -2.23
CA SER A 80 12.54 4.38 -3.14
C SER A 80 11.57 5.34 -3.83
N VAL A 81 10.47 4.81 -4.38
CA VAL A 81 9.42 5.62 -5.02
C VAL A 81 8.78 6.60 -4.02
N VAL A 82 8.37 6.11 -2.85
CA VAL A 82 7.77 6.95 -1.79
C VAL A 82 8.74 8.06 -1.35
N SER A 83 10.02 7.72 -1.15
CA SER A 83 11.06 8.69 -0.79
C SER A 83 11.27 9.72 -1.89
N GLY A 84 11.23 9.30 -3.16
CA GLY A 84 11.32 10.18 -4.32
C GLY A 84 10.17 11.18 -4.39
N ILE A 85 8.95 10.74 -4.07
CA ILE A 85 7.77 11.62 -3.97
C ILE A 85 8.00 12.67 -2.89
N TYR A 86 8.31 12.27 -1.65
CA TYR A 86 8.54 13.22 -0.56
C TYR A 86 9.67 14.21 -0.84
N ARG A 87 10.76 13.77 -1.48
CA ARG A 87 11.87 14.66 -1.88
C ARG A 87 11.44 15.71 -2.91
N LYS A 88 10.61 15.34 -3.89
CA LYS A 88 10.07 16.31 -4.87
C LYS A 88 9.26 17.40 -4.18
N PHE A 89 8.37 17.03 -3.25
CA PHE A 89 7.57 17.99 -2.50
C PHE A 89 8.43 18.94 -1.63
N ARG A 90 9.52 18.44 -1.05
CA ARG A 90 10.44 19.27 -0.25
C ARG A 90 11.21 20.30 -1.08
N ARG A 91 11.47 20.05 -2.37
CA ARG A 91 12.21 20.97 -3.25
C ARG A 91 11.37 22.08 -3.87
N VAL A 92 10.04 21.98 -3.77
CA VAL A 92 9.09 22.95 -4.35
C VAL A 92 8.68 24.03 -3.32
N LYS A 93 9.09 23.88 -2.06
CA LYS A 93 9.00 24.92 -1.01
C LYS A 93 10.33 25.64 -0.87
#